data_AF-A0A7K2E8Y5-F1
#
_entry.id   AF-A0A7K2E8Y5-F1
#
_cell.length_a   1.000
_cell.length_b   1.000
_cell.length_c   1.000
_cell.angle_alpha   90.00
_cell.angle_beta   90.00
_cell.angle_gamma   90.00
#
_symmetry.space_group_name_H-M   'P 1'
#
loop_
_entity.id
_entity.type
_entity.pdbx_description
1 polymer ?
#
loop_
_entity_poly.entity_id
_entity_poly.type
_entity_poly.pdbx_seq_one_letter_code
_entity_poly.pdbx_strand_id
1 'polypeptide(L)'
;MTSRHPDLEAEQAYFDLAHACLDMARERATMATSVFRTGRGGTTQARFEREAMLEAALARLTKLNIGDRSLVFGRIDPAGTGERFYIGRVGLWDADHDPILVDWRAPVAEPFYRATGREPLGLERRRHFASRGSTLLGIEDEFFGEKAAIGLDLADRDFDGLGGPPGDGRLDGRSGSGALIASLEAARTGRLSDIVSTIQSEQDRVIRSEMPGVVVVQGGPGTGKTVVALHRAAYLLYTHRFPLESQGVLVVGPNRLFLAYIEQVLPSLGEAGVEQAVLADLLSPAVRVAGLDSEAVGRIKGDPRMAGVLRRAVRDRRRPLRGDLTVGYELQRLHLTVDQSAEIVAEASRRVRKHNAGRRLVEEAFFAALAGSARHGADPTAVRESISDHLEVREALEWMWPVLTPAHLVNDLYGSRALLRSAAGGRLGDDET
;
A
#
# COMPACT_ATOMS: atom_id res chain seq x y z
N MET A 1 48.93 -7.13 9.26
CA MET A 1 48.38 -5.89 9.85
C MET A 1 47.56 -5.25 8.77
N THR A 2 46.23 -5.34 8.84
CA THR A 2 45.31 -4.75 7.87
C THR A 2 45.54 -3.25 7.84
N SER A 3 46.03 -2.72 6.70
CA SER A 3 46.19 -1.27 6.55
C SER A 3 44.82 -0.63 6.72
N ARG A 4 44.69 0.25 7.70
CA ARG A 4 43.48 1.06 7.87
C ARG A 4 43.38 2.00 6.68
N HIS A 5 42.18 2.15 6.11
CA HIS A 5 41.94 3.07 5.02
C HIS A 5 42.39 4.50 5.41
N PRO A 6 43.15 5.22 4.57
CA PRO A 6 43.76 6.51 4.94
C PRO A 6 42.73 7.57 5.37
N ASP A 7 41.54 7.53 4.77
CA ASP A 7 40.48 8.51 5.07
C ASP A 7 39.64 8.16 6.33
N LEU A 8 39.90 7.04 7.02
CA LEU A 8 38.99 6.51 8.04
C LEU A 8 38.73 7.49 9.20
N GLU A 9 39.74 8.23 9.65
CA GLU A 9 39.58 9.23 10.71
C GLU A 9 38.75 10.43 10.26
N ALA A 10 38.98 10.91 9.03
CA ALA A 10 38.23 12.04 8.46
C ALA A 10 36.76 11.66 8.24
N GLU A 11 36.49 10.45 7.76
CA GLU A 11 35.12 9.94 7.59
C GLU A 11 34.43 9.69 8.93
N GLN A 12 35.14 9.20 9.95
CA GLN A 12 34.58 9.07 11.30
C GLN A 12 34.16 10.43 11.87
N ALA A 13 34.98 11.47 11.68
CA ALA A 13 34.63 12.82 12.11
C ALA A 13 33.35 13.33 11.41
N TYR A 14 33.16 12.98 10.13
CA TYR A 14 31.93 13.30 9.42
C TYR A 14 30.72 12.50 9.95
N PHE A 15 30.91 11.23 10.29
CA PHE A 15 29.87 10.42 10.95
C PHE A 15 29.43 11.04 12.27
N ASP A 16 30.39 11.49 13.08
CA ASP A 16 30.11 12.13 14.37
C ASP A 16 29.32 13.44 14.18
N LEU A 17 29.71 14.25 13.18
CA LEU A 17 28.96 15.45 12.78
C LEU A 17 27.52 15.11 12.36
N ALA A 18 27.33 14.11 11.50
CA ALA A 18 25.99 13.71 11.04
C ALA A 18 25.10 13.24 12.19
N HIS A 19 25.65 12.52 13.17
CA HIS A 19 24.91 12.11 14.38
C HIS A 19 24.58 13.30 15.28
N ALA A 20 25.51 14.24 15.47
CA ALA A 20 25.24 15.47 16.20
C ALA A 20 24.13 16.29 15.54
N CYS A 21 24.14 16.43 14.21
CA CYS A 21 23.07 17.08 13.45
C CYS A 21 21.72 16.37 13.60
N LEU A 22 21.70 15.02 13.61
CA LEU A 22 20.49 14.23 13.86
C LEU A 22 19.91 14.53 15.24
N ASP A 23 20.75 14.55 16.27
CA ASP A 23 20.32 14.79 17.65
C ASP A 23 19.81 16.22 17.82
N MET A 24 20.52 17.21 17.28
CA MET A 24 20.04 18.60 17.24
C MET A 24 18.70 18.74 16.50
N ALA A 25 18.51 18.04 15.38
CA ALA A 25 17.25 18.05 14.64
C ALA A 25 16.10 17.43 15.46
N ARG A 26 16.37 16.35 16.22
CA ARG A 26 15.40 15.71 17.12
C ARG A 26 15.04 16.62 18.29
N GLU A 27 16.02 17.27 18.90
CA GLU A 27 15.80 18.23 19.99
C GLU A 27 14.93 19.40 19.53
N ARG A 28 15.25 20.01 18.37
CA ARG A 28 14.45 21.09 17.78
C ARG A 28 13.00 20.66 17.51
N ALA A 29 12.81 19.48 16.92
CA ALA A 29 11.47 18.97 16.63
C ALA A 29 10.69 18.62 17.92
N THR A 30 11.36 18.07 18.94
CA THR A 30 10.77 17.78 20.26
C THR A 30 10.35 19.07 20.96
N MET A 31 11.21 20.09 20.92
CA MET A 31 10.93 21.41 21.46
C MET A 31 9.70 22.03 20.77
N ALA A 32 9.65 22.00 19.45
CA ALA A 32 8.50 22.47 18.68
C ALA A 32 7.19 21.76 19.08
N THR A 33 7.20 20.42 19.18
CA THR A 33 6.05 19.64 19.67
C THR A 33 5.61 20.09 21.08
N SER A 34 6.55 20.34 21.99
CA SER A 34 6.24 20.78 23.35
C SER A 34 5.56 22.16 23.38
N VAL A 35 6.12 23.15 22.65
CA VAL A 35 5.60 24.51 22.51
C VAL A 35 4.17 24.51 21.97
N PHE A 36 3.91 23.77 20.89
CA PHE A 36 2.59 23.71 20.27
C PHE A 36 1.55 22.95 21.13
N ARG A 37 1.97 22.01 21.98
CA ARG A 37 1.06 21.32 22.93
C ARG A 37 0.66 22.20 24.12
N THR A 38 1.56 23.05 24.61
CA THR A 38 1.33 23.87 25.83
C THR A 38 0.59 25.18 25.58
N GLY A 39 0.62 25.73 24.36
CA GLY A 39 -0.07 26.98 24.04
C GLY A 39 -1.58 26.85 24.26
N ARG A 40 -2.19 27.65 25.14
CA ARG A 40 -3.66 27.72 25.35
C ARG A 40 -4.22 29.02 24.76
N GLY A 41 -5.42 28.96 24.19
CA GLY A 41 -6.15 30.13 23.68
C GLY A 41 -5.96 30.40 22.18
N GLY A 42 -6.40 31.56 21.71
CA GLY A 42 -6.33 31.98 20.30
C GLY A 42 -7.64 31.84 19.52
N THR A 43 -7.68 32.49 18.36
CA THR A 43 -8.76 32.41 17.37
C THR A 43 -8.86 31.00 16.78
N THR A 44 -9.95 30.68 16.08
CA THR A 44 -10.10 29.41 15.35
C THR A 44 -8.95 29.19 14.36
N GLN A 45 -8.51 30.24 13.68
CA GLN A 45 -7.35 30.19 12.77
C GLN A 45 -6.06 29.81 13.49
N ALA A 46 -5.75 30.44 14.63
CA ALA A 46 -4.55 30.14 15.41
C ALA A 46 -4.53 28.68 15.92
N ARG A 47 -5.71 28.10 16.21
CA ARG A 47 -5.81 26.69 16.61
C ARG A 47 -5.49 25.75 15.45
N PHE A 48 -6.02 26.05 14.26
CA PHE A 48 -5.76 25.28 13.05
C PHE A 48 -4.28 25.33 12.65
N GLU A 49 -3.68 26.52 12.62
CA GLU A 49 -2.25 26.69 12.30
C GLU A 49 -1.37 25.93 13.29
N ARG A 50 -1.70 26.01 14.59
CA ARG A 50 -0.99 25.26 15.64
C ARG A 50 -1.12 23.75 15.47
N GLU A 51 -2.30 23.25 15.12
CA GLU A 51 -2.53 21.82 14.88
C GLU A 51 -1.71 21.33 13.68
N ALA A 52 -1.71 22.08 12.58
CA ALA A 52 -0.87 21.79 11.41
C ALA A 52 0.63 21.82 11.74
N MET A 53 1.09 22.79 12.53
CA MET A 53 2.49 22.86 12.97
C MET A 53 2.88 21.71 13.91
N LEU A 54 1.97 21.31 14.81
CA LEU A 54 2.17 20.18 15.71
C LEU A 54 2.28 18.87 14.92
N GLU A 55 1.37 18.65 13.97
CA GLU A 55 1.38 17.49 13.07
C GLU A 55 2.68 17.45 12.25
N ALA A 56 3.12 18.57 11.69
CA ALA A 56 4.38 18.65 10.95
C ALA A 56 5.61 18.34 11.84
N ALA A 57 5.63 18.84 13.08
CA ALA A 57 6.70 18.58 14.04
C ALA A 57 6.75 17.09 14.45
N LEU A 58 5.59 16.48 14.72
CA LEU A 58 5.48 15.05 15.03
C LEU A 58 5.94 14.19 13.84
N ALA A 59 5.47 14.50 12.62
CA ALA A 59 5.91 13.82 11.41
C ALA A 59 7.43 13.92 11.18
N ARG A 60 8.04 15.07 11.52
CA ARG A 60 9.49 15.24 11.47
C ARG A 60 10.20 14.37 12.51
N LEU A 61 9.70 14.30 13.75
CA LEU A 61 10.26 13.43 14.79
C LEU A 61 10.23 11.95 14.39
N THR A 62 9.10 11.49 13.87
CA THR A 62 8.93 10.12 13.39
C THR A 62 9.93 9.78 12.31
N LYS A 63 10.16 10.69 11.35
CA LYS A 63 11.21 10.53 10.33
C LYS A 63 12.62 10.46 10.92
N LEU A 64 12.93 11.29 11.92
CA LEU A 64 14.24 11.33 12.56
C LEU A 64 14.48 10.15 13.51
N ASN A 65 13.45 9.40 13.89
CA ASN A 65 13.57 8.22 14.73
C ASN A 65 14.00 7.00 13.90
N ILE A 66 15.31 6.76 13.83
CA ILE A 66 15.91 5.69 13.02
C ILE A 66 16.25 4.42 13.83
N GLY A 67 16.07 4.44 15.16
CA GLY A 67 16.47 3.36 16.06
C GLY A 67 17.97 3.05 15.99
N ASP A 68 18.34 1.77 16.11
CA ASP A 68 19.74 1.29 16.09
C ASP A 68 20.35 1.14 14.68
N ARG A 69 19.71 1.73 13.66
CA ARG A 69 20.11 1.54 12.27
C ARG A 69 21.22 2.50 11.90
N SER A 70 22.05 2.11 10.92
CA SER A 70 23.02 3.04 10.35
C SER A 70 22.31 4.26 9.75
N LEU A 71 22.82 5.44 10.10
CA LEU A 71 22.39 6.73 9.58
C LEU A 71 22.97 6.97 8.17
N VAL A 72 24.25 6.68 7.97
CA VAL A 72 25.04 6.98 6.76
C VAL A 72 25.46 5.67 6.09
N PHE A 73 25.27 5.57 4.77
CA PHE A 73 25.54 4.36 4.00
C PHE A 73 26.76 4.48 3.10
N GLY A 74 26.96 5.67 2.55
CA GLY A 74 28.00 5.89 1.56
C GLY A 74 28.14 7.34 1.17
N ARG A 75 29.01 7.57 0.20
CA ARG A 75 29.25 8.88 -0.41
C ARG A 75 29.36 8.72 -1.92
N ILE A 76 28.87 9.71 -2.65
CA ILE A 76 29.10 9.85 -4.09
C ILE A 76 29.81 11.16 -4.37
N ASP A 77 30.75 11.10 -5.30
CA ASP A 77 31.52 12.24 -5.77
C ASP A 77 31.26 12.38 -7.29
N PRO A 78 30.45 13.37 -7.72
CA PRO A 78 30.20 13.60 -9.13
C PRO A 78 31.46 14.09 -9.87
N ALA A 79 31.59 13.68 -11.12
CA ALA A 79 32.74 14.06 -11.93
C ALA A 79 32.74 15.56 -12.26
N GLY A 80 33.90 16.20 -12.07
CA GLY A 80 34.13 17.58 -12.48
C GLY A 80 33.50 18.68 -11.61
N THR A 81 32.78 18.33 -10.53
CA THR A 81 32.17 19.32 -9.63
C THR A 81 32.99 19.58 -8.37
N GLY A 82 33.75 18.58 -7.89
CA GLY A 82 34.43 18.63 -6.60
C GLY A 82 33.49 18.52 -5.39
N GLU A 83 32.20 18.34 -5.64
CA GLU A 83 31.18 18.17 -4.61
C GLU A 83 31.19 16.76 -4.03
N ARG A 84 30.65 16.62 -2.82
CA ARG A 84 30.59 15.36 -2.08
C ARG A 84 29.21 15.21 -1.46
N PHE A 85 28.48 14.18 -1.85
CA PHE A 85 27.15 13.91 -1.31
C PHE A 85 27.18 12.65 -0.45
N TYR A 86 26.96 12.81 0.85
CA TYR A 86 26.79 11.69 1.77
C TYR A 86 25.35 11.19 1.68
N ILE A 87 25.21 9.89 1.46
CA ILE A 87 23.92 9.22 1.27
C ILE A 87 23.56 8.51 2.57
N GLY A 88 22.34 8.74 3.04
CA GLY A 88 21.86 8.21 4.30
C GLY A 88 20.36 8.01 4.36
N ARG A 89 19.90 7.62 5.53
CA ARG A 89 18.51 7.20 5.76
C ARG A 89 17.52 8.36 5.71
N VAL A 90 17.96 9.53 6.12
CA VAL A 90 17.13 10.73 6.29
C VAL A 90 17.91 11.94 5.82
N GLY A 91 17.20 12.91 5.25
CA GLY A 91 17.77 14.22 4.95
C GLY A 91 18.12 14.99 6.22
N LEU A 92 19.37 15.43 6.33
CA LEU A 92 19.87 16.30 7.40
C LEU A 92 20.52 17.55 6.81
N TRP A 93 20.30 18.66 7.49
CA TRP A 93 20.85 19.96 7.18
C TRP A 93 21.46 20.54 8.45
N ASP A 94 22.53 21.30 8.30
CA ASP A 94 23.15 22.01 9.42
C ASP A 94 22.40 23.31 9.77
N ALA A 95 23.04 24.19 10.53
CA ALA A 95 22.47 25.47 10.94
C ALA A 95 22.42 26.50 9.80
N ASP A 96 23.30 26.38 8.81
CA ASP A 96 23.40 27.27 7.65
C ASP A 96 22.54 26.79 6.47
N HIS A 97 21.80 25.68 6.68
CA HIS A 97 20.96 24.98 5.71
C HIS A 97 21.74 24.24 4.61
N ASP A 98 23.02 23.95 4.85
CA ASP A 98 23.79 23.11 3.96
C ASP A 98 23.44 21.62 4.19
N PRO A 99 23.29 20.83 3.11
CA PRO A 99 22.92 19.42 3.22
C PRO A 99 24.10 18.60 3.76
N ILE A 100 23.97 18.13 5.00
CA ILE A 100 24.93 17.21 5.63
C ILE A 100 24.66 15.76 5.22
N LEU A 101 23.40 15.41 4.99
CA LEU A 101 23.05 14.04 4.60
C LEU A 101 21.89 14.06 3.62
N VAL A 102 22.08 13.40 2.50
CA VAL A 102 21.07 13.22 1.46
C VAL A 102 20.27 11.96 1.76
N ASP A 103 18.94 12.08 1.75
CA ASP A 103 18.04 10.93 1.86
C ASP A 103 18.22 10.02 0.63
N TRP A 104 18.38 8.72 0.85
CA TRP A 104 18.54 7.72 -0.22
C TRP A 104 17.41 7.76 -1.26
N ARG A 105 16.22 8.25 -0.90
CA ARG A 105 15.06 8.38 -1.80
C ARG A 105 15.21 9.54 -2.78
N ALA A 106 16.12 10.48 -2.54
CA ALA A 106 16.32 11.62 -3.42
C ALA A 106 16.80 11.19 -4.82
N PRO A 107 16.45 11.92 -5.89
CA PRO A 107 16.95 11.65 -7.23
C PRO A 107 18.48 11.71 -7.32
N VAL A 108 19.12 12.65 -6.62
CA VAL A 108 20.59 12.78 -6.61
C VAL A 108 21.30 11.56 -6.01
N ALA A 109 20.61 10.74 -5.20
CA ALA A 109 21.15 9.51 -4.64
C ALA A 109 21.05 8.30 -5.60
N GLU A 110 20.35 8.42 -6.73
CA GLU A 110 20.17 7.33 -7.70
C GLU A 110 21.50 6.74 -8.23
N PRO A 111 22.52 7.55 -8.59
CA PRO A 111 23.79 7.01 -9.05
C PRO A 111 24.48 6.11 -8.01
N PHE A 112 24.27 6.34 -6.71
CA PHE A 112 24.83 5.49 -5.66
C PHE A 112 24.42 4.01 -5.84
N TYR A 113 23.21 3.74 -6.33
CA TYR A 113 22.68 2.38 -6.49
C TYR A 113 22.82 1.84 -7.91
N ARG A 114 22.71 2.71 -8.92
CA ARG A 114 22.64 2.30 -10.33
C ARG A 114 23.95 2.41 -11.09
N ALA A 115 24.91 3.22 -10.62
CA ALA A 115 26.15 3.41 -11.35
C ALA A 115 26.92 2.08 -11.46
N THR A 116 27.44 1.84 -12.66
CA THR A 116 28.31 0.71 -13.00
C THR A 116 29.52 1.24 -13.78
N GLY A 117 30.60 0.45 -13.88
CA GLY A 117 31.77 0.86 -14.67
C GLY A 117 31.44 1.21 -16.14
N ARG A 118 30.39 0.59 -16.71
CA ARG A 118 29.93 0.87 -18.08
C ARG A 118 28.99 2.06 -18.17
N GLU A 119 28.20 2.29 -17.13
CA GLU A 119 27.26 3.41 -17.02
C GLU A 119 27.50 4.14 -15.69
N PRO A 120 28.48 5.06 -15.64
CA PRO A 120 28.88 5.75 -14.41
C PRO A 120 27.83 6.69 -13.82
N LEU A 121 26.82 7.07 -14.61
CA LEU A 121 25.78 8.05 -14.24
C LEU A 121 26.37 9.37 -13.68
N GLY A 122 27.48 9.83 -14.28
CA GLY A 122 28.14 11.08 -13.90
C GLY A 122 29.00 10.99 -12.62
N LEU A 123 29.19 9.80 -12.04
CA LEU A 123 30.07 9.64 -10.90
C LEU A 123 31.54 9.55 -11.31
N GLU A 124 32.38 10.06 -10.42
CA GLU A 124 33.83 9.83 -10.43
C GLU A 124 34.22 8.80 -9.36
N ARG A 125 33.59 8.86 -8.19
CA ARG A 125 33.78 7.90 -7.10
C ARG A 125 32.47 7.60 -6.38
N ARG A 126 32.31 6.35 -5.98
CA ARG A 126 31.33 5.86 -5.00
C ARG A 126 32.08 5.24 -3.84
N ARG A 127 31.70 5.60 -2.62
CA ARG A 127 32.26 5.07 -1.37
C ARG A 127 31.16 4.38 -0.58
N HIS A 128 31.40 3.15 -0.14
CA HIS A 128 30.53 2.44 0.80
C HIS A 128 31.14 2.46 2.20
N PHE A 129 30.27 2.61 3.20
CA PHE A 129 30.65 2.58 4.60
C PHE A 129 30.11 1.32 5.27
N ALA A 130 30.99 0.56 5.91
CA ALA A 130 30.59 -0.44 6.88
C ALA A 130 30.56 0.22 8.26
N SER A 131 29.41 0.29 8.90
CA SER A 131 29.25 0.99 10.19
C SER A 131 28.37 0.19 11.16
N ARG A 132 28.54 0.51 12.46
CA ARG A 132 27.68 0.02 13.54
C ARG A 132 27.33 1.20 14.44
N GLY A 133 26.07 1.62 14.40
CA GLY A 133 25.67 2.87 15.05
C GLY A 133 26.46 4.05 14.49
N SER A 134 27.11 4.82 15.37
CA SER A 134 27.97 5.93 14.99
C SER A 134 29.40 5.53 14.62
N THR A 135 29.80 4.27 14.80
CA THR A 135 31.19 3.83 14.56
C THR A 135 31.38 3.31 13.14
N LEU A 136 32.36 3.89 12.43
CA LEU A 136 32.81 3.45 11.13
C LEU A 136 33.81 2.29 11.28
N LEU A 137 33.48 1.15 10.65
CA LEU A 137 34.26 -0.08 10.70
C LEU A 137 35.15 -0.26 9.46
N GLY A 138 34.71 0.26 8.31
CA GLY A 138 35.43 0.08 7.05
C GLY A 138 34.90 0.98 5.93
N ILE A 139 35.75 1.18 4.94
CA ILE A 139 35.50 2.00 3.76
C ILE A 139 35.85 1.16 2.53
N GLU A 140 34.97 1.17 1.53
CA GLU A 140 35.20 0.54 0.22
C GLU A 140 34.95 1.58 -0.88
N ASP A 141 36.00 1.87 -1.66
CA ASP A 141 35.95 2.83 -2.75
C ASP A 141 35.81 2.15 -4.12
N GLU A 142 34.98 2.73 -4.96
CA GLU A 142 34.77 2.36 -6.35
C GLU A 142 34.90 3.61 -7.22
N PHE A 143 35.77 3.55 -8.22
CA PHE A 143 36.07 4.66 -9.12
C PHE A 143 35.46 4.42 -10.49
N PHE A 144 35.05 5.49 -11.16
CA PHE A 144 34.44 5.46 -12.48
C PHE A 144 35.16 6.42 -13.44
N GLY A 145 34.95 6.22 -14.75
CA GLY A 145 35.52 7.08 -15.79
C GLY A 145 37.05 7.06 -15.83
N GLU A 146 37.68 8.21 -16.11
CA GLU A 146 39.14 8.33 -16.23
C GLU A 146 39.89 7.93 -14.95
N LYS A 147 39.30 8.18 -13.77
CA LYS A 147 39.87 7.75 -12.49
C LYS A 147 39.81 6.24 -12.26
N ALA A 148 38.95 5.50 -12.97
CA ALA A 148 39.01 4.04 -12.95
C ALA A 148 40.34 3.53 -13.52
N ALA A 149 40.85 4.15 -14.60
CA ALA A 149 42.14 3.80 -15.20
C ALA A 149 43.33 4.15 -14.27
N ILE A 150 43.25 5.25 -13.53
CA ILE A 150 44.27 5.67 -12.55
C ILE A 150 44.22 4.81 -11.27
N GLY A 151 43.02 4.38 -10.85
CA GLY A 151 42.83 3.48 -9.72
C GLY A 151 43.44 2.09 -9.93
N LEU A 152 43.44 1.58 -11.18
CA LEU A 152 44.18 0.36 -11.53
C LEU A 152 45.69 0.54 -11.35
N ASP A 153 46.25 1.69 -11.72
CA ASP A 153 47.68 2.00 -11.61
C ASP A 153 48.18 2.12 -10.15
N LEU A 154 47.26 2.37 -9.19
CA LEU A 154 47.56 2.38 -7.76
C LEU A 154 47.36 1.00 -7.12
N ALA A 155 46.34 0.24 -7.54
CA ALA A 155 46.12 -1.14 -7.07
C ALA A 155 47.22 -2.11 -7.55
N ASP A 156 47.75 -1.92 -8.76
CA ASP A 156 48.86 -2.72 -9.31
C ASP A 156 50.21 -2.37 -8.65
N ARG A 157 50.35 -1.23 -7.98
CA ARG A 157 51.58 -0.88 -7.23
C ARG A 157 51.66 -1.49 -5.83
N ASP A 158 50.53 -1.92 -5.27
CA ASP A 158 50.47 -2.56 -3.95
C ASP A 158 50.41 -4.09 -4.01
N PHE A 159 50.43 -4.69 -5.21
CA PHE A 159 50.39 -6.14 -5.43
C PHE A 159 51.55 -6.66 -6.29
N ASP A 160 52.77 -6.16 -6.08
CA ASP A 160 53.96 -6.75 -6.69
C ASP A 160 54.38 -8.02 -5.95
N GLY A 161 53.81 -9.16 -6.37
CA GLY A 161 54.16 -10.46 -5.80
C GLY A 161 53.21 -11.60 -6.17
N LEU A 162 53.14 -11.95 -7.45
CA LEU A 162 53.10 -13.33 -8.00
C LEU A 162 52.69 -13.28 -9.47
N GLY A 163 53.66 -13.44 -10.37
CA GLY A 163 53.45 -13.41 -11.81
C GLY A 163 52.57 -14.55 -12.33
N GLY A 164 51.55 -14.18 -13.11
CA GLY A 164 50.82 -15.05 -14.04
C GLY A 164 50.74 -14.37 -15.42
N PRO A 165 50.66 -15.13 -16.53
CA PRO A 165 50.83 -14.59 -17.88
C PRO A 165 49.65 -13.69 -18.31
N PRO A 166 49.85 -12.78 -19.28
CA PRO A 166 48.84 -11.81 -19.69
C PRO A 166 47.77 -12.52 -20.54
N GLY A 167 46.64 -12.84 -19.92
CA GLY A 167 45.44 -13.30 -20.59
C GLY A 167 44.34 -12.25 -20.48
N ASP A 168 43.77 -11.87 -21.63
CA ASP A 168 42.59 -11.00 -21.83
C ASP A 168 41.78 -10.67 -20.56
N GLY A 169 42.22 -9.62 -19.87
CA GLY A 169 41.64 -9.15 -18.60
C GLY A 169 40.37 -8.33 -18.81
N ARG A 170 39.28 -8.95 -19.27
CA ARG A 170 37.92 -8.44 -18.99
C ARG A 170 37.58 -8.77 -17.54
N LEU A 171 38.15 -8.02 -16.60
CA LEU A 171 37.79 -8.05 -15.20
C LEU A 171 36.53 -7.19 -15.00
N ASP A 172 35.36 -7.80 -15.20
CA ASP A 172 34.11 -7.24 -14.69
C ASP A 172 34.26 -7.03 -13.16
N GLY A 173 34.06 -5.79 -12.71
CA GLY A 173 34.23 -5.28 -11.35
C GLY A 173 33.67 -6.16 -10.23
N ARG A 174 34.51 -7.05 -9.70
CA ARG A 174 34.26 -7.87 -8.50
C ARG A 174 34.56 -7.13 -7.17
N SER A 175 34.40 -5.80 -7.13
CA SER A 175 34.65 -4.97 -5.93
C SER A 175 33.36 -4.41 -5.30
N GLY A 176 32.31 -5.23 -5.22
CA GLY A 176 31.06 -4.91 -4.50
C GLY A 176 30.73 -5.91 -3.38
N SER A 177 31.69 -6.76 -2.99
CA SER A 177 31.42 -7.87 -2.07
C SER A 177 31.65 -7.53 -0.60
N GLY A 178 32.50 -6.54 -0.27
CA GLY A 178 32.89 -6.26 1.11
C GLY A 178 31.75 -5.72 1.98
N ALA A 179 31.09 -4.65 1.54
CA ALA A 179 29.92 -4.08 2.21
C ALA A 179 28.72 -5.05 2.26
N LEU A 180 28.54 -5.86 1.22
CA LEU A 180 27.53 -6.92 1.16
C LEU A 180 27.82 -8.05 2.17
N ILE A 181 29.07 -8.50 2.27
CA ILE A 181 29.51 -9.54 3.21
C ILE A 181 29.41 -9.05 4.65
N ALA A 182 29.88 -7.83 4.96
CA ALA A 182 29.77 -7.22 6.28
C ALA A 182 28.29 -7.03 6.71
N SER A 183 27.40 -6.72 5.76
CA SER A 183 25.96 -6.61 6.00
C SER A 183 25.27 -7.98 6.11
N LEU A 184 25.75 -9.02 5.43
CA LEU A 184 25.27 -10.40 5.57
C LEU A 184 25.65 -11.01 6.93
N GLU A 185 26.79 -10.61 7.49
CA GLU A 185 27.24 -11.03 8.83
C GLU A 185 26.54 -10.26 9.96
N ALA A 186 26.12 -9.02 9.70
CA ALA A 186 25.37 -8.20 10.64
C ALA A 186 23.88 -8.59 10.70
N ALA A 187 23.55 -9.44 11.69
CA ALA A 187 22.22 -9.62 12.29
C ALA A 187 21.22 -10.57 11.59
N ARG A 188 21.35 -11.89 11.86
CA ARG A 188 20.22 -12.84 11.83
C ARG A 188 19.38 -12.71 13.11
N THR A 189 18.63 -11.62 13.26
CA THR A 189 17.81 -11.33 14.46
C THR A 189 16.37 -11.82 14.37
N GLY A 190 16.05 -12.70 13.40
CA GLY A 190 14.67 -13.18 13.18
C GLY A 190 13.69 -12.11 12.67
N ARG A 191 14.20 -10.92 12.33
CA ARG A 191 13.46 -9.78 11.75
C ARG A 191 13.98 -9.46 10.35
N LEU A 192 13.22 -8.67 9.58
CA LEU A 192 13.62 -8.31 8.22
C LEU A 192 14.81 -7.34 8.29
N SER A 193 15.94 -7.72 7.71
CA SER A 193 17.15 -6.91 7.70
C SER A 193 16.96 -5.65 6.85
N ASP A 194 17.48 -4.53 7.33
CA ASP A 194 17.45 -3.27 6.59
C ASP A 194 18.41 -3.35 5.40
N ILE A 195 17.87 -3.28 4.17
CA ILE A 195 18.66 -3.49 2.96
C ILE A 195 19.13 -2.17 2.33
N VAL A 196 18.83 -0.99 2.89
CA VAL A 196 19.04 0.29 2.17
C VAL A 196 20.50 0.48 1.73
N SER A 197 21.47 0.01 2.51
CA SER A 197 22.90 0.04 2.16
C SER A 197 23.33 -1.02 1.15
N THR A 198 22.48 -2.01 0.87
CA THR A 198 22.78 -3.19 0.03
C THR A 198 21.80 -3.35 -1.14
N ILE A 199 20.96 -2.34 -1.41
CA ILE A 199 20.06 -2.33 -2.57
C ILE A 199 20.90 -2.49 -3.83
N GLN A 200 20.59 -3.53 -4.59
CA GLN A 200 21.25 -3.83 -5.85
C GLN A 200 20.65 -2.99 -6.99
N SER A 201 21.39 -2.76 -8.08
CA SER A 201 20.92 -1.95 -9.20
C SER A 201 19.61 -2.45 -9.82
N GLU A 202 19.42 -3.77 -9.94
CA GLU A 202 18.15 -4.35 -10.42
C GLU A 202 16.97 -4.10 -9.46
N GLN A 203 17.23 -4.08 -8.16
CA GLN A 203 16.23 -3.78 -7.15
C GLN A 203 15.87 -2.28 -7.16
N ASP A 204 16.86 -1.40 -7.31
CA ASP A 204 16.65 0.05 -7.42
C ASP A 204 15.81 0.40 -8.66
N ARG A 205 16.04 -0.25 -9.81
CA ARG A 205 15.18 -0.09 -11.00
C ARG A 205 13.71 -0.39 -10.69
N VAL A 206 13.43 -1.44 -9.91
CA VAL A 206 12.06 -1.77 -9.48
C VAL A 206 11.54 -0.74 -8.48
N ILE A 207 12.37 -0.27 -7.56
CA ILE A 207 12.00 0.75 -6.55
C ILE A 207 11.63 2.07 -7.23
N ARG A 208 12.41 2.51 -8.22
CA ARG A 208 12.27 3.79 -8.90
C ARG A 208 11.47 3.74 -10.21
N SER A 209 10.92 2.59 -10.59
CA SER A 209 10.14 2.49 -11.83
C SER A 209 8.92 3.45 -11.78
N GLU A 210 8.58 4.04 -12.93
CA GLU A 210 7.58 5.10 -13.03
C GLU A 210 6.17 4.67 -12.57
N MET A 211 5.33 5.67 -12.27
CA MET A 211 3.86 5.56 -12.17
C MET A 211 3.22 6.25 -13.38
N PRO A 212 2.05 5.78 -13.91
CA PRO A 212 1.10 4.83 -13.33
C PRO A 212 1.18 3.39 -13.89
N GLY A 213 0.66 2.40 -13.14
CA GLY A 213 0.48 1.04 -13.65
C GLY A 213 0.52 -0.05 -12.58
N VAL A 214 0.42 -1.31 -13.02
CA VAL A 214 0.61 -2.50 -12.19
C VAL A 214 2.04 -3.00 -12.37
N VAL A 215 2.77 -3.13 -11.28
CA VAL A 215 4.13 -3.69 -11.28
C VAL A 215 4.10 -5.03 -10.55
N VAL A 216 4.58 -6.08 -11.22
CA VAL A 216 4.73 -7.41 -10.64
C VAL A 216 6.19 -7.66 -10.33
N VAL A 217 6.52 -7.81 -9.04
CA VAL A 217 7.89 -8.10 -8.60
C VAL A 217 8.05 -9.61 -8.42
N GLN A 218 8.61 -10.27 -9.44
CA GLN A 218 8.89 -11.71 -9.43
C GLN A 218 10.38 -11.99 -9.26
N GLY A 219 10.71 -13.04 -8.52
CA GLY A 219 12.09 -13.42 -8.21
C GLY A 219 12.16 -14.67 -7.33
N GLY A 220 13.33 -15.30 -7.28
CA GLY A 220 13.56 -16.53 -6.50
C GLY A 220 13.42 -16.34 -4.99
N PRO A 221 13.34 -17.43 -4.19
CA PRO A 221 13.42 -17.36 -2.74
C PRO A 221 14.67 -16.57 -2.29
N GLY A 222 14.54 -15.73 -1.26
CA GLY A 222 15.67 -14.97 -0.71
C GLY A 222 16.08 -13.69 -1.47
N THR A 223 15.51 -13.39 -2.64
CA THR A 223 15.90 -12.20 -3.43
C THR A 223 15.39 -10.85 -2.90
N GLY A 224 14.79 -10.83 -1.70
CA GLY A 224 14.33 -9.58 -1.07
C GLY A 224 13.06 -8.96 -1.66
N LYS A 225 12.25 -9.70 -2.43
CA LYS A 225 11.04 -9.17 -3.12
C LYS A 225 10.13 -8.28 -2.25
N THR A 226 9.77 -8.78 -1.06
CA THR A 226 8.93 -8.03 -0.12
C THR A 226 9.60 -6.72 0.25
N VAL A 227 10.88 -6.77 0.57
CA VAL A 227 11.67 -5.60 0.94
C VAL A 227 11.71 -4.57 -0.19
N VAL A 228 11.97 -5.02 -1.41
CA VAL A 228 11.97 -4.18 -2.63
C VAL A 228 10.61 -3.52 -2.83
N ALA A 229 9.51 -4.26 -2.71
CA ALA A 229 8.16 -3.73 -2.85
C ALA A 229 7.83 -2.66 -1.79
N LEU A 230 8.28 -2.86 -0.55
CA LEU A 230 8.08 -1.89 0.54
C LEU A 230 8.94 -0.64 0.35
N HIS A 231 10.19 -0.78 -0.09
CA HIS A 231 11.04 0.36 -0.43
C HIS A 231 10.52 1.12 -1.64
N ARG A 232 9.92 0.44 -2.63
CA ARG A 232 9.17 1.08 -3.71
C ARG A 232 8.06 1.95 -3.16
N ALA A 233 7.22 1.43 -2.27
CA ALA A 233 6.15 2.22 -1.65
C ALA A 233 6.69 3.46 -0.92
N ALA A 234 7.78 3.33 -0.16
CA ALA A 234 8.44 4.44 0.51
C ALA A 234 9.00 5.49 -0.47
N TYR A 235 9.63 5.05 -1.57
CA TYR A 235 10.13 5.92 -2.63
C TYR A 235 9.01 6.68 -3.33
N LEU A 236 7.90 6.00 -3.65
CA LEU A 236 6.75 6.62 -4.30
C LEU A 236 6.10 7.68 -3.40
N LEU A 237 5.96 7.42 -2.10
CA LEU A 237 5.43 8.41 -1.16
C LEU A 237 6.35 9.60 -0.92
N TYR A 238 7.66 9.41 -1.08
CA TYR A 238 8.63 10.50 -1.05
C TYR A 238 8.55 11.36 -2.32
N THR A 239 8.59 10.72 -3.49
CA THR A 239 8.68 11.39 -4.80
C THR A 239 7.35 11.97 -5.26
N HIS A 240 6.24 11.27 -4.99
CA HIS A 240 4.88 11.63 -5.40
C HIS A 240 4.00 11.96 -4.19
N ARG A 241 4.52 12.84 -3.31
CA ARG A 241 3.84 13.22 -2.07
C ARG A 241 2.43 13.78 -2.28
N PHE A 242 2.26 14.78 -3.16
CA PHE A 242 0.97 15.46 -3.35
C PHE A 242 -0.21 14.57 -3.80
N PRO A 243 -0.06 13.60 -4.72
CA PRO A 243 -1.15 12.67 -5.03
C PRO A 243 -1.35 11.56 -3.98
N LEU A 244 -0.30 11.09 -3.31
CA LEU A 244 -0.37 9.90 -2.45
C LEU A 244 -0.61 10.19 -0.97
N GLU A 245 -0.20 11.36 -0.47
CA GLU A 245 -0.43 11.76 0.93
C GLU A 245 -1.92 11.87 1.28
N SER A 246 -2.76 12.21 0.28
CA SER A 246 -4.23 12.26 0.45
C SER A 246 -4.95 10.95 0.13
N GLN A 247 -4.34 10.04 -0.66
CA GLN A 247 -4.96 8.78 -1.08
C GLN A 247 -4.57 7.60 -0.20
N GLY A 248 -3.44 7.70 0.49
CA GLY A 248 -2.87 6.63 1.31
C GLY A 248 -2.33 5.47 0.48
N VAL A 249 -1.72 4.50 1.17
CA VAL A 249 -1.19 3.25 0.60
C VAL A 249 -1.74 2.08 1.40
N LEU A 250 -2.47 1.17 0.76
CA LEU A 250 -2.94 -0.06 1.41
C LEU A 250 -1.94 -1.20 1.17
N VAL A 251 -1.32 -1.69 2.24
CA VAL A 251 -0.49 -2.89 2.23
C VAL A 251 -1.30 -4.06 2.76
N VAL A 252 -1.68 -4.98 1.86
CA VAL A 252 -2.40 -6.20 2.24
C VAL A 252 -1.43 -7.34 2.49
N GLY A 253 -1.37 -7.82 3.73
CA GLY A 253 -0.55 -8.95 4.14
C GLY A 253 -1.34 -10.26 4.28
N PRO A 254 -0.67 -11.41 4.25
CA PRO A 254 -1.31 -12.71 4.43
C PRO A 254 -1.74 -12.95 5.89
N ASN A 255 -1.04 -12.38 6.87
CA ASN A 255 -1.35 -12.50 8.29
C ASN A 255 -0.70 -11.37 9.10
N ARG A 256 -1.14 -11.21 10.36
CA ARG A 256 -0.67 -10.12 11.24
C ARG A 256 0.80 -10.28 11.67
N LEU A 257 1.32 -11.50 11.79
CA LEU A 257 2.74 -11.72 12.10
C LEU A 257 3.63 -11.22 10.96
N PHE A 258 3.23 -11.44 9.72
CA PHE A 258 3.91 -10.92 8.54
C PHE A 258 3.88 -9.39 8.50
N LEU A 259 2.72 -8.78 8.81
CA LEU A 259 2.60 -7.32 8.87
C LEU A 259 3.51 -6.73 9.96
N ALA A 260 3.50 -7.31 11.17
CA ALA A 260 4.41 -6.91 12.25
C ALA A 260 5.90 -7.08 11.87
N TYR A 261 6.22 -8.11 11.09
CA TYR A 261 7.57 -8.35 10.59
C TYR A 261 8.05 -7.25 9.62
N ILE A 262 7.16 -6.68 8.82
CA ILE A 262 7.51 -5.63 7.84
C ILE A 262 7.36 -4.20 8.37
N GLU A 263 6.68 -3.99 9.49
CA GLU A 263 6.49 -2.69 10.14
C GLU A 263 7.82 -1.96 10.38
N GLN A 264 8.87 -2.70 10.71
CA GLN A 264 10.21 -2.13 10.91
C GLN A 264 10.86 -1.68 9.60
N VAL A 265 10.53 -2.22 8.45
CA VAL A 265 11.11 -1.72 7.18
C VAL A 265 10.46 -0.39 6.77
N LEU A 266 9.30 -0.09 7.34
CA LEU A 266 8.49 1.08 7.03
C LEU A 266 8.16 1.94 8.27
N PRO A 267 9.11 2.32 9.15
CA PRO A 267 8.78 3.14 10.32
C PRO A 267 8.31 4.53 9.91
N SER A 268 8.79 5.03 8.76
CA SER A 268 8.48 6.36 8.24
C SER A 268 7.08 6.48 7.63
N LEU A 269 6.30 5.39 7.59
CA LEU A 269 5.05 5.30 6.82
C LEU A 269 3.78 5.26 7.66
N GLY A 270 3.89 5.02 8.98
CA GLY A 270 2.74 5.02 9.89
C GLY A 270 1.95 6.33 9.94
N GLU A 271 2.47 7.42 9.38
CA GLU A 271 1.83 8.75 9.37
C GLU A 271 1.61 9.31 7.95
N ALA A 272 2.11 8.64 6.90
CA ALA A 272 1.95 9.07 5.50
C ALA A 272 0.81 8.33 4.78
N GLY A 273 -0.27 8.02 5.51
CA GLY A 273 -1.45 7.36 4.96
C GLY A 273 -1.27 5.87 4.63
N VAL A 274 -0.30 5.16 5.22
CA VAL A 274 -0.14 3.72 4.95
C VAL A 274 -1.00 2.88 5.89
N GLU A 275 -2.02 2.24 5.34
CA GLU A 275 -2.87 1.29 6.04
C GLU A 275 -2.34 -0.13 5.81
N GLN A 276 -2.10 -0.87 6.89
CA GLN A 276 -1.73 -2.28 6.84
C GLN A 276 -2.93 -3.12 7.27
N ALA A 277 -3.37 -4.02 6.39
CA ALA A 277 -4.54 -4.84 6.63
C ALA A 277 -4.25 -6.29 6.25
N VAL A 278 -4.84 -7.24 6.98
CA VAL A 278 -5.05 -8.57 6.40
C VAL A 278 -6.36 -8.58 5.62
N LEU A 279 -6.56 -9.56 4.73
CA LEU A 279 -7.79 -9.66 3.94
C LEU A 279 -9.08 -9.63 4.79
N ALA A 280 -9.03 -10.21 5.99
CA ALA A 280 -10.16 -10.19 6.93
C ALA A 280 -10.49 -8.80 7.48
N ASP A 281 -9.49 -7.92 7.63
CA ASP A 281 -9.66 -6.58 8.19
C ASP A 281 -10.43 -5.68 7.23
N LEU A 282 -10.32 -5.92 5.92
CA LEU A 282 -11.06 -5.19 4.88
C LEU A 282 -12.58 -5.38 4.96
N LEU A 283 -13.05 -6.36 5.74
CA LEU A 283 -14.47 -6.63 5.97
C LEU A 283 -14.96 -6.12 7.33
N SER A 284 -14.07 -5.65 8.20
CA SER A 284 -14.38 -5.11 9.53
C SER A 284 -14.91 -3.67 9.42
N PRO A 285 -15.83 -3.22 10.31
CA PRO A 285 -16.51 -3.97 11.37
C PRO A 285 -17.77 -4.70 10.88
N ALA A 286 -18.10 -4.60 9.58
CA ALA A 286 -19.35 -5.10 9.03
C ALA A 286 -19.46 -6.64 9.12
N VAL A 287 -18.34 -7.37 9.00
CA VAL A 287 -18.29 -8.83 9.08
C VAL A 287 -17.10 -9.28 9.90
N ARG A 288 -17.35 -10.15 10.88
CA ARG A 288 -16.30 -10.84 11.64
C ARG A 288 -15.95 -12.17 10.98
N VAL A 289 -14.71 -12.33 10.54
CA VAL A 289 -14.21 -13.60 10.00
C VAL A 289 -13.91 -14.56 11.15
N ALA A 290 -14.59 -15.70 11.17
CA ALA A 290 -14.48 -16.71 12.24
C ALA A 290 -13.52 -17.87 11.91
N GLY A 291 -13.11 -18.02 10.65
CA GLY A 291 -12.26 -19.11 10.20
C GLY A 291 -11.91 -19.01 8.71
N LEU A 292 -11.11 -19.96 8.25
CA LEU A 292 -10.70 -20.10 6.85
C LEU A 292 -11.31 -21.37 6.27
N ASP A 293 -11.74 -21.30 5.02
CA ASP A 293 -12.14 -22.47 4.25
C ASP A 293 -10.93 -23.35 3.90
N SER A 294 -11.19 -24.61 3.57
CA SER A 294 -10.16 -25.47 2.96
C SER A 294 -9.70 -24.90 1.62
N GLU A 295 -8.49 -25.25 1.18
CA GLU A 295 -7.93 -24.72 -0.08
C GLU A 295 -8.84 -25.00 -1.29
N ALA A 296 -9.43 -26.21 -1.36
CA ALA A 296 -10.34 -26.58 -2.43
C ALA A 296 -11.59 -25.67 -2.49
N VAL A 297 -12.20 -25.39 -1.33
CA VAL A 297 -13.37 -24.51 -1.24
C VAL A 297 -12.98 -23.05 -1.50
N GLY A 298 -11.85 -22.60 -0.96
CA GLY A 298 -11.30 -21.26 -1.21
C GLY A 298 -11.03 -21.01 -2.68
N ARG A 299 -10.52 -22.01 -3.42
CA ARG A 299 -10.29 -21.93 -4.86
C ARG A 299 -11.59 -21.74 -5.64
N ILE A 300 -12.64 -22.50 -5.31
CA ILE A 300 -13.97 -22.36 -5.96
C ILE A 300 -14.56 -20.97 -5.67
N LYS A 301 -14.48 -20.51 -4.41
CA LYS A 301 -14.97 -19.18 -4.01
C LYS A 301 -14.19 -18.03 -4.68
N GLY A 302 -12.89 -18.22 -4.91
CA GLY A 302 -12.01 -17.27 -5.60
C GLY A 302 -12.08 -17.33 -7.13
N ASP A 303 -12.77 -18.33 -7.70
CA ASP A 303 -12.90 -18.48 -9.15
C ASP A 303 -13.78 -17.36 -9.75
N PRO A 304 -13.37 -16.72 -10.87
CA PRO A 304 -14.18 -15.70 -11.55
C PRO A 304 -15.62 -16.12 -11.87
N ARG A 305 -15.88 -17.43 -12.05
CA ARG A 305 -17.22 -17.99 -12.25
C ARG A 305 -18.16 -17.66 -11.09
N MET A 306 -17.65 -17.55 -9.86
CA MET A 306 -18.43 -17.24 -8.66
C MET A 306 -19.11 -15.86 -8.75
N ALA A 307 -18.52 -14.89 -9.45
CA ALA A 307 -19.17 -13.60 -9.70
C ALA A 307 -20.47 -13.77 -10.51
N GLY A 308 -20.50 -14.72 -11.45
CA GLY A 308 -21.70 -15.10 -12.19
C GLY A 308 -22.76 -15.75 -11.29
N VAL A 309 -22.33 -16.63 -10.39
CA VAL A 309 -23.20 -17.30 -9.40
C VAL A 309 -23.85 -16.28 -8.48
N LEU A 310 -23.08 -15.38 -7.87
CA LEU A 310 -23.60 -14.33 -6.99
C LEU A 310 -24.54 -13.37 -7.72
N ARG A 311 -24.21 -12.98 -8.97
CA ARG A 311 -25.10 -12.15 -9.78
C ARG A 311 -26.45 -12.83 -10.04
N ARG A 312 -26.45 -14.14 -10.30
CA ARG A 312 -27.69 -14.92 -10.46
C ARG A 312 -28.43 -15.06 -9.13
N ALA A 313 -27.73 -15.35 -8.03
CA ALA A 313 -28.33 -15.42 -6.70
C ALA A 313 -29.07 -14.12 -6.31
N VAL A 314 -28.50 -12.95 -6.62
CA VAL A 314 -29.17 -11.66 -6.43
C VAL A 314 -30.38 -11.51 -7.35
N ARG A 315 -30.26 -11.90 -8.62
CA ARG A 315 -31.35 -11.80 -9.60
C ARG A 315 -32.53 -12.71 -9.23
N ASP A 316 -32.26 -13.90 -8.70
CA ASP A 316 -33.28 -14.87 -8.26
C ASP A 316 -34.13 -14.35 -7.07
N ARG A 317 -33.77 -13.19 -6.48
CA ARG A 317 -34.57 -12.48 -5.47
C ARG A 317 -35.55 -11.46 -6.06
N ARG A 318 -35.52 -11.24 -7.37
CA ARG A 318 -36.47 -10.36 -8.07
C ARG A 318 -37.57 -11.23 -8.65
N ARG A 319 -38.78 -11.12 -8.11
CA ARG A 319 -39.86 -12.07 -8.41
C ARG A 319 -41.17 -11.32 -8.69
N PRO A 320 -41.98 -11.73 -9.67
CA PRO A 320 -43.36 -11.29 -9.71
C PRO A 320 -44.13 -11.87 -8.51
N LEU A 321 -45.31 -11.34 -8.22
CA LEU A 321 -46.21 -11.91 -7.22
C LEU A 321 -46.58 -13.36 -7.55
N ARG A 322 -46.85 -14.17 -6.52
CA ARG A 322 -47.28 -15.57 -6.68
C ARG A 322 -48.72 -15.69 -7.19
N GLY A 323 -49.53 -14.67 -6.93
CA GLY A 323 -50.93 -14.57 -7.32
C GLY A 323 -51.36 -13.11 -7.23
N ASP A 324 -52.53 -12.81 -7.77
CA ASP A 324 -53.08 -11.45 -7.76
C ASP A 324 -53.26 -10.95 -6.33
N LEU A 325 -52.86 -9.71 -6.09
CA LEU A 325 -52.99 -9.05 -4.80
C LEU A 325 -54.27 -8.22 -4.79
N THR A 326 -55.04 -8.34 -3.72
CA THR A 326 -56.21 -7.50 -3.46
C THR A 326 -56.07 -6.86 -2.09
N VAL A 327 -56.13 -5.52 -2.02
CA VAL A 327 -55.96 -4.77 -0.78
C VAL A 327 -57.17 -3.87 -0.54
N GLY A 328 -57.67 -3.83 0.69
CA GLY A 328 -58.71 -2.89 1.09
C GLY A 328 -58.19 -1.45 1.14
N TYR A 329 -58.89 -0.51 0.51
CA TYR A 329 -58.59 0.92 0.55
C TYR A 329 -59.90 1.69 0.64
N GLU A 330 -60.12 2.39 1.76
CA GLU A 330 -61.39 3.09 2.06
C GLU A 330 -62.62 2.17 1.88
N LEU A 331 -63.52 2.51 0.94
CA LEU A 331 -64.74 1.75 0.60
C LEU A 331 -64.57 0.90 -0.68
N GLN A 332 -63.35 0.71 -1.16
CA GLN A 332 -63.04 -0.07 -2.36
C GLN A 332 -61.92 -1.09 -2.12
N ARG A 333 -61.73 -1.97 -3.10
CA ARG A 333 -60.61 -2.91 -3.15
C ARG A 333 -59.74 -2.56 -4.33
N LEU A 334 -58.44 -2.41 -4.07
CA LEU A 334 -57.42 -2.22 -5.10
C LEU A 334 -56.86 -3.57 -5.50
N HIS A 335 -56.48 -3.69 -6.76
CA HIS A 335 -56.02 -4.96 -7.33
C HIS A 335 -54.70 -4.74 -8.09
N LEU A 336 -53.76 -5.68 -7.92
CA LEU A 336 -52.52 -5.75 -8.68
C LEU A 336 -52.35 -7.17 -9.20
N THR A 337 -52.28 -7.32 -10.52
CA THR A 337 -52.16 -8.65 -11.14
C THR A 337 -50.73 -9.16 -11.15
N VAL A 338 -50.56 -10.47 -11.31
CA VAL A 338 -49.23 -11.08 -11.51
C VAL A 338 -48.50 -10.46 -12.71
N ASP A 339 -49.19 -10.20 -13.82
CA ASP A 339 -48.57 -9.61 -15.03
C ASP A 339 -48.08 -8.18 -14.77
N GLN A 340 -48.88 -7.34 -14.12
CA GLN A 340 -48.45 -6.00 -13.72
C GLN A 340 -47.23 -6.05 -12.79
N SER A 341 -47.24 -6.98 -11.83
CA SER A 341 -46.09 -7.17 -10.94
C SER A 341 -44.82 -7.61 -11.69
N ALA A 342 -44.97 -8.44 -12.73
CA ALA A 342 -43.87 -8.89 -13.58
C ALA A 342 -43.30 -7.73 -14.42
N GLU A 343 -44.16 -6.87 -14.96
CA GLU A 343 -43.76 -5.67 -15.68
C GLU A 343 -42.98 -4.70 -14.79
N ILE A 344 -43.49 -4.43 -13.57
CA ILE A 344 -42.82 -3.59 -12.56
C ILE A 344 -41.40 -4.11 -12.27
N VAL A 345 -41.26 -5.41 -12.00
CA VAL A 345 -39.97 -6.03 -11.68
C VAL A 345 -39.02 -6.00 -12.89
N ALA A 346 -39.54 -6.21 -14.09
CA ALA A 346 -38.75 -6.17 -15.33
C ALA A 346 -38.25 -4.75 -15.63
N GLU A 347 -39.11 -3.74 -15.48
CA GLU A 347 -38.76 -2.32 -15.69
C GLU A 347 -37.72 -1.86 -14.68
N ALA A 348 -37.94 -2.13 -13.38
CA ALA A 348 -36.98 -1.80 -12.33
C ALA A 348 -35.62 -2.47 -12.59
N SER A 349 -35.62 -3.75 -13.00
CA SER A 349 -34.40 -4.50 -13.33
C SER A 349 -33.60 -3.91 -14.48
N ARG A 350 -34.25 -3.29 -15.47
CA ARG A 350 -33.56 -2.63 -16.60
C ARG A 350 -32.94 -1.30 -16.19
N ARG A 351 -33.55 -0.58 -15.24
CA ARG A 351 -33.13 0.77 -14.82
C ARG A 351 -32.01 0.77 -13.80
N VAL A 352 -31.88 -0.26 -12.96
CA VAL A 352 -30.94 -0.22 -11.83
C VAL A 352 -29.68 -1.07 -12.03
N ARG A 353 -28.53 -0.47 -11.66
CA ARG A 353 -27.26 -1.21 -11.54
C ARG A 353 -27.12 -1.95 -10.20
N LYS A 354 -27.64 -1.37 -9.12
CA LYS A 354 -27.59 -1.94 -7.75
C LYS A 354 -28.96 -2.46 -7.34
N HIS A 355 -29.03 -3.67 -6.78
CA HIS A 355 -30.29 -4.33 -6.39
C HIS A 355 -31.13 -3.46 -5.44
N ASN A 356 -30.58 -3.02 -4.31
CA ASN A 356 -31.35 -2.26 -3.31
C ASN A 356 -31.86 -0.90 -3.83
N ALA A 357 -31.18 -0.30 -4.81
CA ALA A 357 -31.67 0.94 -5.44
C ALA A 357 -32.98 0.74 -6.21
N GLY A 358 -33.26 -0.49 -6.67
CA GLY A 358 -34.50 -0.84 -7.37
C GLY A 358 -35.72 -0.90 -6.46
N ARG A 359 -35.53 -1.05 -5.14
CA ARG A 359 -36.65 -1.16 -4.20
C ARG A 359 -37.58 0.06 -4.27
N ARG A 360 -37.01 1.26 -4.31
CA ARG A 360 -37.76 2.50 -4.41
C ARG A 360 -38.60 2.58 -5.69
N LEU A 361 -38.03 2.18 -6.83
CA LEU A 361 -38.74 2.17 -8.11
C LEU A 361 -39.89 1.16 -8.11
N VAL A 362 -39.66 -0.02 -7.52
CA VAL A 362 -40.71 -1.04 -7.38
C VAL A 362 -41.83 -0.54 -6.49
N GLU A 363 -41.53 0.10 -5.35
CA GLU A 363 -42.55 0.70 -4.48
C GLU A 363 -43.37 1.77 -5.21
N GLU A 364 -42.71 2.72 -5.87
CA GLU A 364 -43.39 3.78 -6.62
C GLU A 364 -44.31 3.21 -7.70
N ALA A 365 -43.83 2.24 -8.50
CA ALA A 365 -44.63 1.60 -9.54
C ALA A 365 -45.74 0.69 -8.99
N PHE A 366 -45.50 0.03 -7.85
CA PHE A 366 -46.48 -0.82 -7.16
C PHE A 366 -47.67 0.00 -6.67
N PHE A 367 -47.42 1.12 -5.98
CA PHE A 367 -48.50 1.99 -5.51
C PHE A 367 -49.19 2.73 -6.66
N ALA A 368 -48.46 3.11 -7.72
CA ALA A 368 -49.06 3.66 -8.93
C ALA A 368 -50.01 2.66 -9.61
N ALA A 369 -49.62 1.39 -9.71
CA ALA A 369 -50.47 0.35 -10.29
C ALA A 369 -51.71 0.06 -9.44
N LEU A 370 -51.56 0.00 -8.11
CA LEU A 370 -52.72 -0.13 -7.20
C LEU A 370 -53.67 1.06 -7.30
N ALA A 371 -53.13 2.29 -7.30
CA ALA A 371 -53.94 3.50 -7.45
C ALA A 371 -54.66 3.57 -8.80
N GLY A 372 -54.03 3.08 -9.87
CA GLY A 372 -54.64 2.95 -11.20
C GLY A 372 -55.79 1.95 -11.27
N SER A 373 -55.90 1.00 -10.31
CA SER A 373 -57.02 0.07 -10.21
C SER A 373 -58.26 0.66 -9.53
N ALA A 374 -58.14 1.84 -8.90
CA ALA A 374 -59.23 2.50 -8.19
C ALA A 374 -60.33 2.97 -9.17
N ARG A 375 -61.60 2.82 -8.78
CA ARG A 375 -62.75 3.12 -9.65
C ARG A 375 -62.85 4.58 -10.08
N HIS A 376 -62.40 5.50 -9.22
CA HIS A 376 -62.47 6.95 -9.47
C HIS A 376 -61.07 7.57 -9.65
N GLY A 377 -60.04 6.74 -9.84
CA GLY A 377 -58.65 7.14 -9.69
C GLY A 377 -58.31 7.43 -8.23
N ALA A 378 -57.10 7.08 -7.82
CA ALA A 378 -56.56 7.46 -6.52
C ALA A 378 -55.18 8.09 -6.73
N ASP A 379 -54.77 8.98 -5.83
CA ASP A 379 -53.41 9.47 -5.82
C ASP A 379 -52.48 8.37 -5.25
N PRO A 380 -51.41 7.96 -5.97
CA PRO A 380 -50.48 6.94 -5.47
C PRO A 380 -49.87 7.27 -4.11
N THR A 381 -49.67 8.56 -3.79
CA THR A 381 -49.11 8.98 -2.50
C THR A 381 -50.11 8.73 -1.37
N ALA A 382 -51.37 9.14 -1.54
CA ALA A 382 -52.44 8.86 -0.58
C ALA A 382 -52.66 7.36 -0.37
N VAL A 383 -52.63 6.56 -1.45
CA VAL A 383 -52.72 5.09 -1.35
C VAL A 383 -51.58 4.55 -0.51
N ARG A 384 -50.33 4.94 -0.81
CA ARG A 384 -49.15 4.51 -0.06
C ARG A 384 -49.26 4.85 1.43
N GLU A 385 -49.64 6.07 1.77
CA GLU A 385 -49.79 6.50 3.17
C GLU A 385 -50.84 5.68 3.90
N SER A 386 -51.94 5.30 3.24
CA SER A 386 -53.02 4.55 3.88
C SER A 386 -52.72 3.06 4.07
N ILE A 387 -52.05 2.39 3.11
CA ILE A 387 -51.95 0.91 3.10
C ILE A 387 -50.52 0.38 3.25
N SER A 388 -49.51 1.25 3.38
CA SER A 388 -48.11 0.83 3.49
C SER A 388 -47.84 -0.08 4.69
N ASP A 389 -48.60 0.05 5.78
CA ASP A 389 -48.50 -0.78 6.98
C ASP A 389 -49.31 -2.07 6.92
N HIS A 390 -50.13 -2.28 5.88
CA HIS A 390 -50.87 -3.53 5.72
C HIS A 390 -49.90 -4.69 5.49
N LEU A 391 -50.11 -5.80 6.23
CA LEU A 391 -49.21 -6.96 6.19
C LEU A 391 -49.05 -7.51 4.77
N GLU A 392 -50.17 -7.66 4.04
CA GLU A 392 -50.19 -8.15 2.65
C GLU A 392 -49.39 -7.28 1.66
N VAL A 393 -49.36 -5.95 1.87
CA VAL A 393 -48.56 -5.02 1.06
C VAL A 393 -47.08 -5.17 1.36
N ARG A 394 -46.72 -5.25 2.65
CA ARG A 394 -45.32 -5.45 3.07
C ARG A 394 -44.78 -6.79 2.58
N GLU A 395 -45.57 -7.86 2.72
CA GLU A 395 -45.22 -9.20 2.21
C GLU A 395 -45.09 -9.22 0.69
N ALA A 396 -45.99 -8.54 -0.03
CA ALA A 396 -45.93 -8.41 -1.49
C ALA A 396 -44.63 -7.71 -1.94
N LEU A 397 -44.29 -6.58 -1.33
CA LEU A 397 -43.08 -5.83 -1.66
C LEU A 397 -41.81 -6.60 -1.28
N GLU A 398 -41.76 -7.23 -0.10
CA GLU A 398 -40.64 -8.10 0.31
C GLU A 398 -40.49 -9.33 -0.58
N TRP A 399 -41.60 -9.90 -1.06
CA TRP A 399 -41.56 -10.99 -2.04
C TRP A 399 -41.03 -10.54 -3.39
N MET A 400 -41.52 -9.39 -3.88
CA MET A 400 -41.19 -8.91 -5.21
C MET A 400 -39.74 -8.43 -5.31
N TRP A 401 -39.31 -7.68 -4.30
CA TRP A 401 -38.01 -7.04 -4.28
C TRP A 401 -37.51 -6.81 -2.85
N PRO A 402 -36.98 -7.85 -2.18
CA PRO A 402 -36.48 -7.71 -0.81
C PRO A 402 -35.25 -6.81 -0.75
N VAL A 403 -35.10 -6.07 0.35
CA VAL A 403 -33.86 -5.35 0.66
C VAL A 403 -32.83 -6.34 1.18
N LEU A 404 -31.70 -6.47 0.49
CA LEU A 404 -30.70 -7.49 0.80
C LEU A 404 -29.48 -6.89 1.48
N THR A 405 -28.94 -7.61 2.46
CA THR A 405 -27.57 -7.42 2.94
C THR A 405 -26.68 -8.52 2.34
N PRO A 406 -25.37 -8.26 2.13
CA PRO A 406 -24.46 -9.31 1.66
C PRO A 406 -24.48 -10.55 2.57
N ALA A 407 -24.52 -10.33 3.89
CA ALA A 407 -24.53 -11.40 4.88
C ALA A 407 -25.78 -12.30 4.75
N HIS A 408 -26.98 -11.73 4.64
CA HIS A 408 -28.22 -12.50 4.48
C HIS A 408 -28.22 -13.28 3.16
N LEU A 409 -27.79 -12.64 2.06
CA LEU A 409 -27.74 -13.31 0.77
C LEU A 409 -26.83 -14.55 0.80
N VAL A 410 -25.62 -14.41 1.36
CA VAL A 410 -24.66 -15.51 1.48
C VAL A 410 -25.15 -16.59 2.43
N ASN A 411 -25.75 -16.20 3.57
CA ASN A 411 -26.32 -17.14 4.53
C ASN A 411 -27.42 -18.00 3.89
N ASP A 412 -28.38 -17.38 3.20
CA ASP A 412 -29.44 -18.10 2.50
C ASP A 412 -28.89 -18.99 1.38
N LEU A 413 -27.95 -18.47 0.58
CA LEU A 413 -27.40 -19.16 -0.57
C LEU A 413 -26.69 -20.45 -0.15
N TYR A 414 -25.89 -20.40 0.91
CA TYR A 414 -25.21 -21.57 1.46
C TYR A 414 -26.08 -22.41 2.40
N GLY A 415 -27.17 -21.84 2.92
CA GLY A 415 -28.16 -22.57 3.71
C GLY A 415 -29.04 -23.51 2.89
N SER A 416 -29.08 -23.37 1.57
CA SER A 416 -29.91 -24.20 0.68
C SER A 416 -29.17 -24.64 -0.57
N ARG A 417 -28.94 -25.96 -0.68
CA ARG A 417 -28.38 -26.57 -1.91
C ARG A 417 -29.21 -26.26 -3.16
N ALA A 418 -30.53 -26.14 -3.03
CA ALA A 418 -31.39 -25.80 -4.16
C ALA A 418 -31.13 -24.36 -4.66
N LEU A 419 -30.95 -23.41 -3.74
CA LEU A 419 -30.59 -22.03 -4.09
C LEU A 419 -29.19 -21.96 -4.72
N LEU A 420 -28.23 -22.70 -4.17
CA LEU A 420 -26.87 -22.76 -4.72
C LEU A 420 -26.85 -23.34 -6.13
N ARG A 421 -27.56 -24.45 -6.38
CA ARG A 421 -27.69 -25.04 -7.73
C ARG A 421 -28.40 -24.11 -8.71
N SER A 422 -29.48 -23.46 -8.28
CA SER A 422 -30.16 -22.44 -9.10
C SER A 422 -29.18 -21.34 -9.50
N ALA A 423 -28.43 -20.80 -8.53
CA ALA A 423 -27.47 -19.73 -8.76
C ALA A 423 -26.27 -20.17 -9.62
N ALA A 424 -25.77 -21.38 -9.42
CA ALA A 424 -24.69 -21.97 -10.21
C ALA A 424 -25.09 -22.10 -11.67
N GLY A 425 -26.24 -22.74 -11.92
CA GLY A 425 -26.82 -22.83 -13.25
C GLY A 425 -25.86 -23.37 -14.31
N GLY A 426 -25.12 -24.43 -13.96
CA GLY A 426 -24.12 -25.07 -14.80
C GLY A 426 -22.76 -24.39 -14.86
N ARG A 427 -22.53 -23.28 -14.12
CA ARG A 427 -21.21 -22.62 -14.04
C ARG A 427 -20.24 -23.35 -13.11
N LEU A 428 -20.80 -24.02 -12.12
CA LEU A 428 -20.09 -24.88 -11.20
C LEU A 428 -20.62 -26.30 -11.45
N GLY A 429 -19.72 -27.29 -11.41
CA GLY A 429 -20.07 -28.71 -11.50
C GLY A 429 -20.80 -29.18 -10.24
N ASP A 430 -21.41 -30.36 -10.30
CA ASP A 430 -22.18 -30.91 -9.17
C ASP A 430 -21.32 -31.14 -7.92
N ASP A 431 -20.04 -31.47 -8.10
CA ASP A 431 -19.06 -31.61 -6.99
C ASP A 431 -18.62 -30.25 -6.41
N GLU A 432 -18.89 -29.14 -7.12
CA GLU A 432 -18.57 -27.77 -6.71
C GLU A 432 -19.77 -27.06 -6.02
N THR A 433 -20.98 -27.65 -6.01
CA THR A 433 -22.23 -27.07 -5.45
C THR A 433 -22.91 -27.97 -4.42
#